data_AF-A0A423VJA8-F1
#
_entry.id   AF-A0A423VJA8-F1
#
_cell.length_a   1.000
_cell.length_b   1.000
_cell.length_c   1.000
_cell.angle_alpha   90.00
_cell.angle_beta   90.00
_cell.angle_gamma   90.00
#
_symmetry.space_group_name_H-M   'P 1'
#
loop_
_entity.id
_entity.type
_entity.pdbx_description
1 polymer ?
#
loop_
_entity_poly.entity_id
_entity_poly.type
_entity_poly.pdbx_seq_one_letter_code
_entity_poly.pdbx_strand_id
1 'polypeptide(L)'
;MNDLCICDIADDYGDWCGSVTIPWTWIKQHQNKRAEFIAISEARSFTMEECPMWTYYVPKERGESQWDLFYVLLLERDEEQCWWERVALGKVFKAAFETAKWAEIQLS
;
A
#
# COMPACT_ATOMS: atom_id res chain seq x y z
N MET A 1 -5.34 -23.12 3.96
CA MET A 1 -5.67 -22.25 2.81
C MET A 1 -5.00 -20.93 3.09
N ASN A 2 -4.25 -20.37 2.14
CA ASN A 2 -3.70 -19.03 2.30
C ASN A 2 -4.85 -18.05 2.13
N ASP A 3 -5.51 -17.69 3.23
CA ASP A 3 -6.62 -16.74 3.26
C ASP A 3 -6.07 -15.32 3.09
N LEU A 4 -5.52 -15.05 1.90
CA LEU A 4 -5.11 -13.72 1.47
C LEU A 4 -6.33 -13.02 0.87
N CYS A 5 -6.41 -11.72 1.07
CA CYS A 5 -7.42 -10.88 0.43
C CYS A 5 -6.77 -9.59 -0.07
N ILE A 6 -7.37 -9.03 -1.12
CA ILE A 6 -6.97 -7.73 -1.65
C ILE A 6 -7.80 -6.68 -0.92
N CYS A 7 -7.11 -5.71 -0.34
CA CYS A 7 -7.69 -4.58 0.37
C CYS A 7 -7.32 -3.27 -0.30
N ASP A 8 -8.23 -2.32 -0.20
CA ASP A 8 -8.02 -0.95 -0.62
C ASP A 8 -7.18 -0.18 0.40
N ILE A 9 -6.27 0.66 -0.10
CA ILE A 9 -5.52 1.63 0.67
C ILE A 9 -6.13 3.00 0.41
N ALA A 10 -6.46 3.70 1.50
CA ALA A 10 -6.90 5.09 1.44
C ALA A 10 -5.82 6.01 2.03
N ASP A 11 -5.72 7.22 1.49
CA ASP A 11 -4.86 8.26 2.04
C ASP A 11 -5.47 8.93 3.29
N ASP A 12 -4.82 9.99 3.81
CA ASP A 12 -5.29 10.74 4.97
C ASP A 12 -6.65 11.44 4.77
N TYR A 13 -7.07 11.66 3.51
CA TYR A 13 -8.36 12.26 3.15
C TYR A 13 -9.44 11.20 2.90
N GLY A 14 -9.09 9.92 2.92
CA GLY A 14 -9.99 8.80 2.66
C GLY A 14 -10.13 8.49 1.17
N ASP A 15 -9.34 9.12 0.31
CA ASP A 15 -9.36 8.83 -1.12
C ASP A 15 -8.55 7.57 -1.41
N TRP A 16 -9.09 6.73 -2.27
CA TRP A 16 -8.44 5.49 -2.67
C TRP A 16 -7.14 5.79 -3.41
N CYS A 17 -6.03 5.29 -2.88
CA CYS A 17 -4.70 5.55 -3.43
C CYS A 17 -3.92 4.28 -3.77
N GLY A 18 -4.45 3.09 -3.49
CA GLY A 18 -3.82 1.85 -3.91
C GLY A 18 -4.48 0.58 -3.38
N SER A 19 -3.80 -0.55 -3.58
CA SER A 19 -4.26 -1.84 -3.06
C SER A 19 -3.12 -2.67 -2.48
N VAL A 20 -3.45 -3.56 -1.53
CA VAL A 20 -2.50 -4.44 -0.84
C VAL A 20 -3.09 -5.83 -0.67
N THR A 21 -2.25 -6.85 -0.83
CA THR A 21 -2.65 -8.24 -0.61
C THR A 21 -2.18 -8.70 0.77
N ILE A 22 -3.13 -9.00 1.65
CA ILE A 22 -2.87 -9.15 3.08
C ILE A 22 -3.58 -10.40 3.63
N PRO A 23 -2.99 -11.11 4.63
CA PRO A 23 -3.66 -12.18 5.36
C PRO A 23 -4.92 -11.72 6.08
N TRP A 24 -6.02 -12.46 5.95
CA TRP A 24 -7.31 -12.17 6.60
C TRP A 24 -7.21 -12.11 8.13
N THR A 25 -6.33 -12.92 8.71
CA THR A 25 -6.04 -12.93 10.15
C THR A 25 -5.49 -11.59 10.63
N TRP A 26 -4.66 -10.92 9.82
CA TRP A 26 -4.09 -9.63 10.16
C TRP A 26 -5.16 -8.53 10.20
N ILE A 27 -6.06 -8.50 9.22
CA ILE A 27 -7.15 -7.49 9.15
C ILE A 27 -7.99 -7.53 10.42
N LYS A 28 -8.39 -8.71 10.88
CA LYS A 28 -9.22 -8.85 12.08
C LYS A 28 -8.61 -8.20 13.32
N GLN A 29 -7.29 -8.14 13.40
CA GLN A 29 -6.55 -7.59 14.53
C GLN A 29 -6.26 -6.08 14.38
N HIS A 30 -6.40 -5.54 13.15
CA HIS A 30 -5.91 -4.20 12.76
C HIS A 30 -6.98 -3.31 12.12
N GLN A 31 -8.27 -3.63 12.28
CA GLN A 31 -9.35 -2.78 11.78
C GLN A 31 -9.26 -1.37 12.36
N ASN A 32 -9.40 -0.36 11.48
CA ASN A 32 -9.42 1.08 11.82
C ASN A 32 -8.11 1.63 12.42
N LYS A 33 -6.98 0.93 12.28
CA LYS A 33 -5.66 1.47 12.62
C LYS A 33 -4.99 2.07 11.39
N ARG A 34 -4.22 3.14 11.59
CA ARG A 34 -3.30 3.64 10.57
C ARG A 34 -2.20 2.60 10.37
N ALA A 35 -1.89 2.35 9.11
CA ALA A 35 -0.88 1.39 8.67
C ALA A 35 0.32 2.13 8.10
N GLU A 36 1.52 1.59 8.31
CA GLU A 36 2.75 2.18 7.80
C GLU A 36 3.20 1.49 6.52
N PHE A 37 3.41 2.30 5.48
CA PHE A 37 3.85 1.83 4.17
C PHE A 37 5.16 2.49 3.78
N ILE A 38 6.09 1.68 3.26
CA ILE A 38 7.31 2.17 2.63
C ILE A 38 7.28 1.89 1.13
N ALA A 39 7.57 2.91 0.32
CA ALA A 39 7.79 2.71 -1.11
C ALA A 39 9.17 2.10 -1.35
N ILE A 40 9.23 1.03 -2.15
CA ILE A 40 10.48 0.30 -2.42
C ILE A 40 11.01 0.61 -3.82
N SER A 41 10.12 0.56 -4.81
CA SER A 41 10.47 0.69 -6.22
C SER A 41 9.26 1.12 -7.02
N GLU A 42 9.50 1.64 -8.22
CA GLU A 42 8.42 1.94 -9.16
C GLU A 42 7.68 0.67 -9.56
N ALA A 43 6.36 0.78 -9.63
CA ALA A 43 5.49 -0.28 -10.10
C ALA A 43 4.86 0.12 -11.42
N ARG A 44 4.67 -0.89 -12.27
CA ARG A 44 3.80 -0.77 -13.43
C ARG A 44 2.34 -0.75 -12.97
N SER A 45 1.46 -0.12 -13.76
CA SER A 45 0.00 -0.06 -13.60
C SER A 45 -0.61 -1.35 -13.01
N PHE A 46 -1.66 -1.19 -12.20
CA PHE A 46 -2.44 -2.32 -11.67
C PHE A 46 -2.86 -3.30 -12.78
N THR A 47 -2.81 -4.60 -12.46
CA THR A 47 -3.45 -5.64 -13.27
C THR A 47 -4.96 -5.63 -13.04
N MET A 48 -5.72 -6.29 -13.91
CA MET A 48 -7.18 -6.44 -13.71
C MET A 48 -7.53 -7.25 -12.45
N GLU A 49 -6.62 -8.09 -11.97
CA GLU A 49 -6.79 -8.85 -10.72
C GLU A 49 -6.58 -7.98 -9.48
N GLU A 50 -5.63 -7.05 -9.54
CA GLU A 50 -5.31 -6.14 -8.43
C GLU A 50 -6.31 -4.98 -8.30
N CYS A 51 -6.90 -4.56 -9.42
CA CYS A 51 -7.92 -3.51 -9.46
C CYS A 51 -8.85 -3.72 -10.68
N PRO A 52 -10.04 -4.31 -10.50
CA PRO A 52 -10.96 -4.58 -11.60
C PRO A 52 -11.69 -3.33 -12.09
N MET A 53 -11.72 -2.25 -11.29
CA MET A 53 -12.39 -0.99 -11.58
C MET A 53 -11.35 0.10 -11.88
N TRP A 54 -11.36 0.67 -13.08
CA TRP A 54 -10.49 1.79 -13.43
C TRP A 54 -10.96 3.06 -12.69
N THR A 55 -10.23 3.49 -11.68
CA THR A 55 -10.55 4.70 -10.90
C THR A 55 -9.88 5.93 -11.52
N TYR A 56 -10.63 7.02 -11.62
CA TYR A 56 -10.16 8.33 -12.11
C TYR A 56 -9.30 9.08 -11.08
N TYR A 57 -8.58 8.36 -10.20
CA TYR A 57 -7.81 8.98 -9.11
C TYR A 57 -6.72 9.92 -9.66
N VAL A 58 -6.22 9.64 -10.87
CA VAL A 58 -5.39 10.57 -11.64
C VAL A 58 -6.15 10.90 -12.93
N PRO A 59 -6.39 12.18 -13.28
CA PRO A 59 -7.00 12.58 -14.53
C PRO A 59 -5.98 12.43 -15.67
N LYS A 60 -5.58 11.20 -15.95
CA LYS A 60 -4.67 10.80 -17.04
C LYS A 60 -5.28 9.65 -17.80
N GLU A 61 -5.03 9.59 -19.10
CA GLU A 61 -5.46 8.46 -19.91
C GLU A 61 -4.72 7.19 -19.47
N ARG A 62 -5.37 6.01 -19.58
CA ARG A 62 -4.85 4.72 -19.13
C ARG A 62 -3.44 4.37 -19.65
N GLY A 63 -3.03 4.96 -20.77
CA GLY A 63 -1.68 4.84 -21.32
C GLY A 63 -0.61 5.67 -20.60
N GLU A 64 -0.97 6.79 -20.00
CA GLU A 64 -0.05 7.76 -19.40
C GLU A 64 0.27 7.47 -17.92
N SER A 65 -0.59 6.71 -17.23
CA SER A 65 -0.40 6.32 -15.83
C SER A 65 0.34 4.99 -15.63
N GLN A 66 1.03 4.48 -16.65
CA GLN A 66 1.67 3.16 -16.60
C GLN A 66 2.73 3.04 -15.50
N TRP A 67 3.37 4.14 -15.11
CA TRP A 67 4.46 4.18 -14.12
C TRP A 67 4.17 5.12 -12.94
N ASP A 68 2.91 5.48 -12.73
CA ASP A 68 2.48 6.38 -11.64
C ASP A 68 2.27 5.63 -10.30
N LEU A 69 2.80 4.42 -10.16
CA LEU A 69 2.69 3.59 -8.96
C LEU A 69 4.06 3.30 -8.34
N PHE A 70 4.06 3.03 -7.05
CA PHE A 70 5.14 2.36 -6.33
C PHE A 70 4.67 0.98 -5.86
N TYR A 71 5.58 0.01 -5.83
CA TYR A 71 5.45 -1.13 -4.93
C TYR A 71 5.70 -0.64 -3.50
N VAL A 72 4.82 -1.03 -2.59
CA VAL A 72 4.91 -0.66 -1.17
C VAL A 72 4.94 -1.89 -0.28
N LEU A 73 5.71 -1.83 0.81
CA LEU A 73 5.60 -2.81 1.90
C LEU A 73 4.78 -2.22 3.03
N LEU A 74 3.80 -3.00 3.50
CA LEU A 74 3.17 -2.79 4.78
C LEU A 74 4.09 -3.30 5.88
N LEU A 75 4.42 -2.42 6.82
CA LEU A 75 5.20 -2.74 8.00
C LEU A 75 4.33 -2.70 9.25
N GLU A 76 4.66 -3.57 10.20
CA GLU A 76 4.10 -3.57 11.54
C GLU A 76 5.25 -3.53 12.54
N ARG A 77 5.08 -2.71 13.58
CA ARG A 77 6.03 -2.64 14.69
C ARG A 77 5.51 -3.52 15.81
N ASP A 78 6.29 -4.52 16.18
CA ASP A 78 6.08 -5.27 17.41
C ASP A 78 6.52 -4.38 18.59
N GLU A 79 5.56 -3.96 19.39
CA GLU A 79 5.79 -3.08 20.54
C GLU A 79 6.58 -3.76 21.67
N GLU A 80 6.48 -5.09 21.81
CA GLU A 80 7.16 -5.84 22.86
C GLU A 80 8.64 -6.03 22.54
N GLN A 81 8.95 -6.37 21.29
CA GLN A 81 10.31 -6.67 20.84
C GLN A 81 11.00 -5.53 20.09
N CYS A 82 10.31 -4.40 19.86
CA CYS A 82 10.85 -3.18 19.27
C CYS A 82 11.46 -3.35 17.86
N TRP A 83 10.99 -4.32 17.10
CA TRP A 83 11.44 -4.63 15.73
C TRP A 83 10.30 -4.49 14.73
N TRP A 84 10.68 -4.37 13.44
CA TRP A 84 9.75 -4.19 12.34
C TRP A 84 9.59 -5.49 11.56
N GLU A 85 8.35 -5.86 11.29
CA GLU A 85 8.01 -7.02 10.47
C GLU A 85 7.38 -6.59 9.14
N ARG A 86 7.63 -7.41 8.11
CA ARG A 86 7.02 -7.23 6.79
C ARG A 86 5.71 -8.01 6.75
N VAL A 87 4.59 -7.30 6.64
CA VAL A 87 3.26 -7.92 6.65
C VAL A 87 2.80 -8.27 5.25
N ALA A 88 2.89 -7.31 4.33
CA ALA A 88 2.28 -7.42 3.01
C ALA A 88 2.98 -6.57 1.95
N LEU A 89 2.75 -6.91 0.69
CA LEU A 89 3.17 -6.14 -0.48
C LEU A 89 1.93 -5.57 -1.17
N GLY A 90 1.99 -4.30 -1.54
CA GLY A 90 0.94 -3.61 -2.26
C GLY A 90 1.48 -2.71 -3.37
N LYS A 91 0.57 -1.98 -3.98
CA LYS A 91 0.88 -0.91 -4.94
C LYS A 91 0.06 0.32 -4.60
N VAL A 92 0.69 1.49 -4.68
CA VAL A 92 0.10 2.79 -4.33
C VAL A 92 0.52 3.84 -5.33
N PHE A 93 -0.34 4.81 -5.63
CA PHE A 93 -0.01 5.95 -6.47
C PHE A 93 1.09 6.80 -5.87
N LYS A 94 2.05 7.22 -6.72
CA LYS A 94 3.14 8.12 -6.32
C LYS A 94 2.61 9.42 -5.69
N ALA A 95 1.47 9.91 -6.17
CA ALA A 95 0.79 11.09 -5.64
C ALA A 95 0.49 11.01 -4.13
N ALA A 96 0.19 9.81 -3.61
CA ALA A 96 -0.07 9.61 -2.18
C ALA A 96 1.18 9.83 -1.30
N PHE A 97 2.38 9.78 -1.89
CA PHE A 97 3.64 10.01 -1.21
C PHE A 97 4.14 11.46 -1.32
N GLU A 98 3.49 12.34 -2.09
CA GLU A 98 3.95 13.72 -2.28
C GLU A 98 4.00 14.52 -0.96
N THR A 99 3.11 14.21 -0.03
CA THR A 99 3.07 14.83 1.31
C THR A 99 3.69 13.96 2.40
N ALA A 100 4.22 12.79 2.06
CA ALA A 100 4.75 11.84 3.03
C ALA A 100 6.07 12.34 3.63
N LYS A 101 6.16 12.36 4.96
CA LYS A 101 7.41 12.60 5.68
C LYS A 101 8.11 11.26 5.86
N TRP A 102 9.24 11.08 5.19
CA TRP A 102 10.07 9.89 5.32
C TRP A 102 10.75 9.88 6.71
N ALA A 103 10.47 8.86 7.50
CA ALA A 103 11.34 8.47 8.61
C ALA A 103 12.30 7.40 8.07
N GLU A 104 13.59 7.73 8.01
CA GLU A 104 14.63 6.79 7.62
C GLU A 104 14.59 5.56 8.55
N ILE A 105 14.36 4.38 8.00
CA ILE A 105 14.51 3.13 8.74
C ILE A 105 16.00 2.79 8.70
N GLN A 106 16.73 3.19 9.74
CA GLN A 106 18.13 2.79 9.90
C GLN A 106 18.18 1.29 10.19
N LEU A 107 18.78 0.52 9.29
CA LEU A 107 19.13 -0.89 9.53
C LEU A 107 20.39 -0.90 10.40
N SER A 108 20.29 -1.49 11.60
CA SER A 108 21.43 -1.74 12.49
C SER A 108 22.19 -3.00 12.11
#